data_AF-A0A078GSL8-F1
#
_entry.id   AF-A0A078GSL8-F1
#
_cell.length_a   1.000
_cell.length_b   1.000
_cell.length_c   1.000
_cell.angle_alpha   90.00
_cell.angle_beta   90.00
_cell.angle_gamma   90.00
#
_symmetry.space_group_name_H-M   'P 1'
#
loop_
_entity.id
_entity.type
_entity.pdbx_description
1 polymer ?
#
loop_
_entity_poly.entity_id
_entity_poly.type
_entity_poly.pdbx_seq_one_letter_code
_entity_poly.pdbx_strand_id
1 'polypeptide(L)'
;MTSGADEDADAVLSDVESDEPAPAREAAESSKSDLQASFNRLKALAHEAIKKRDESKRERDEALKEKENLSKELESVSKGKDEVLKKLDEAVRSRDGLKAEIETSSHMLVSGIEKISGKVSSFKNFSNGGGLPKSQKYTGLASVAYGVIKRTHEIVEELVKQIDTTAKSRNEAREQMDQRNYEIAIEVSQLESTISNLRLEVAEKASLVDDLERDVSEKDKRLKTMEMKIVAQRPLLMDQLSLVSKIHDQLNEVVKIVDGNSSEQSESFFMPQETDMEENIRASLAGMESIFELTKVVSGKTQSLVEEKSHEVKKLSETVGLLVKEKEHIGTLLRSALSKRMISEQSSQKSEMFQAAENGLRDVGIDFKSKAQESLGDSQDDHSTEENEIYSLASTLENIVKASQLKIVELQHSEEISSLRKQLDSQTKELNQRMRQIEELKEKERIANENVEGLMTDIAAAEEEIERWKVAAEQEAAAGGAVEQDFTSQLHVLKEELEEAKQAIKESEKKLKFKEETAAAAMGARDAAERSLKLADNRATRLRERIQDLNRKIEELETHRDMSTSNRARYVCWPWQLLGIDFVGGRRIESEQEQSSNEMELAEPLL
;
A
#
# COMPACT_ATOMS: atom_id res chain seq x y z
N MET A 1 56.33 38.72 -44.92
CA MET A 1 57.33 38.00 -45.72
C MET A 1 56.72 36.63 -46.02
N THR A 2 56.60 36.34 -47.33
CA THR A 2 56.37 35.05 -48.03
C THR A 2 55.13 34.22 -47.62
N SER A 3 53.99 34.25 -48.37
CA SER A 3 53.68 33.68 -49.71
C SER A 3 53.62 32.13 -49.71
N GLY A 4 52.65 31.41 -50.28
CA GLY A 4 51.48 31.66 -51.14
C GLY A 4 50.56 30.39 -51.09
N ALA A 5 49.28 30.46 -51.45
CA ALA A 5 48.74 30.26 -52.81
C ALA A 5 48.92 28.78 -53.27
N ASP A 6 47.95 28.00 -53.74
CA ASP A 6 46.66 28.25 -54.40
C ASP A 6 45.83 26.93 -54.44
N GLU A 7 44.62 27.06 -55.00
CA GLU A 7 43.86 26.08 -55.81
C GLU A 7 42.62 25.41 -55.19
N ASP A 8 41.50 26.13 -55.40
CA ASP A 8 40.18 25.60 -55.69
C ASP A 8 40.18 24.63 -56.89
N ALA A 9 39.48 23.50 -56.73
CA ALA A 9 38.55 22.89 -57.69
C ALA A 9 38.40 21.39 -57.36
N ASP A 10 37.21 20.93 -56.98
CA ASP A 10 36.31 20.28 -57.94
C ASP A 10 34.98 19.88 -57.27
N ALA A 11 33.97 19.78 -58.11
CA ALA A 11 32.56 19.83 -57.78
C ALA A 11 31.91 18.43 -57.77
N VAL A 12 30.85 18.31 -56.94
CA VAL A 12 29.63 17.50 -57.15
C VAL A 12 29.70 15.99 -56.93
N LEU A 13 28.74 15.53 -56.09
CA LEU A 13 28.12 14.19 -55.86
C LEU A 13 28.13 13.89 -54.35
N SER A 14 27.06 13.56 -53.64
CA SER A 14 25.63 13.33 -53.89
C SER A 14 24.96 13.08 -52.52
N ASP A 15 23.68 13.42 -52.39
CA ASP A 15 22.78 13.10 -51.27
C ASP A 15 22.99 11.71 -50.68
N VAL A 16 23.17 11.61 -49.35
CA VAL A 16 22.58 10.57 -48.48
C VAL A 16 22.40 11.17 -47.08
N GLU A 17 21.18 11.61 -46.86
CA GLU A 17 20.44 11.57 -45.60
C GLU A 17 20.87 10.38 -44.71
N SER A 18 21.31 10.62 -43.48
CA SER A 18 21.34 9.59 -42.43
C SER A 18 21.23 10.24 -41.06
N ASP A 19 20.00 10.14 -40.55
CA ASP A 19 19.56 10.48 -39.20
C ASP A 19 20.50 9.95 -38.09
N GLU A 20 20.52 10.73 -37.02
CA GLU A 20 21.22 10.54 -35.76
C GLU A 20 20.90 9.22 -35.03
N PRO A 21 21.83 8.67 -34.23
CA PRO A 21 21.51 7.85 -33.07
C PRO A 21 21.49 8.73 -31.79
N ALA A 22 20.73 9.81 -31.78
CA ALA A 22 20.58 10.70 -30.62
C ALA A 22 19.66 10.17 -29.50
N PRO A 23 18.49 9.55 -29.77
CA PRO A 23 17.51 9.30 -28.70
C PRO A 23 17.90 8.15 -27.76
N ALA A 24 18.70 7.18 -28.23
CA ALA A 24 19.10 6.03 -27.41
C ALA A 24 20.20 6.35 -26.39
N ARG A 25 21.10 7.30 -26.70
CA ARG A 25 22.13 7.76 -25.76
C ARG A 25 21.57 8.66 -24.68
N GLU A 26 20.65 9.55 -25.06
CA GLU A 26 19.98 10.44 -24.12
C GLU A 26 19.08 9.66 -23.15
N ALA A 27 18.40 8.61 -23.63
CA ALA A 27 17.63 7.69 -22.79
C ALA A 27 18.49 6.84 -21.83
N ALA A 28 19.70 6.46 -22.24
CA ALA A 28 20.63 5.72 -21.38
C ALA A 28 21.25 6.62 -20.30
N GLU A 29 21.57 7.88 -20.63
CA GLU A 29 22.09 8.84 -19.66
C GLU A 29 21.02 9.31 -18.67
N SER A 30 19.78 9.51 -19.11
CA SER A 30 18.66 9.81 -18.21
C SER A 30 18.38 8.66 -17.24
N SER A 31 18.33 7.42 -17.73
CA SER A 31 18.13 6.22 -16.90
C SER A 31 19.25 6.04 -15.85
N LYS A 32 20.51 6.31 -16.22
CA LYS A 32 21.63 6.30 -15.28
C LYS A 32 21.50 7.40 -14.22
N SER A 33 21.05 8.60 -14.62
CA SER A 33 20.83 9.71 -13.69
C SER A 33 19.68 9.43 -12.71
N ASP A 34 18.63 8.75 -13.16
CA ASP A 34 17.47 8.33 -12.36
C ASP A 34 17.84 7.23 -11.37
N LEU A 35 18.65 6.25 -11.79
CA LEU A 35 19.24 5.24 -10.89
C LEU A 35 20.17 5.85 -9.86
N GLN A 36 20.97 6.86 -10.24
CA GLN A 36 21.83 7.58 -9.31
C GLN A 36 20.99 8.38 -8.29
N ALA A 37 19.88 8.98 -8.73
CA ALA A 37 18.96 9.71 -7.88
C ALA A 37 18.20 8.79 -6.92
N SER A 38 17.74 7.63 -7.38
CA SER A 38 17.07 6.63 -6.55
C SER A 38 18.04 6.02 -5.52
N PHE A 39 19.29 5.73 -5.91
CA PHE A 39 20.33 5.27 -5.00
C PHE A 39 20.66 6.31 -3.92
N ASN A 40 20.75 7.60 -4.28
CA ASN A 40 20.95 8.67 -3.31
C ASN A 40 19.77 8.83 -2.34
N ARG A 41 18.53 8.67 -2.81
CA ARG A 41 17.34 8.65 -1.94
C ARG A 41 17.35 7.45 -0.99
N LEU A 42 17.69 6.26 -1.49
CA LEU A 42 17.76 5.05 -0.68
C LEU A 42 18.85 5.19 0.39
N LYS A 43 20.01 5.76 0.04
CA LYS A 43 21.09 6.06 0.98
C LYS A 43 20.65 7.07 2.05
N ALA A 44 19.89 8.10 1.68
CA ALA A 44 19.34 9.05 2.65
C ALA A 44 18.34 8.38 3.61
N LEU A 45 17.45 7.54 3.10
CA LEU A 45 16.49 6.76 3.90
C LEU A 45 17.20 5.78 4.84
N ALA A 46 18.24 5.09 4.37
CA ALA A 46 19.03 4.18 5.20
C ALA A 46 19.73 4.93 6.35
N HIS A 47 20.29 6.11 6.08
CA HIS A 47 20.88 6.95 7.13
C HIS A 47 19.84 7.50 8.11
N GLU A 48 18.65 7.86 7.63
CA GLU A 48 17.55 8.31 8.50
C GLU A 48 17.04 7.17 9.39
N ALA A 49 16.90 5.96 8.86
CA ALA A 49 16.52 4.77 9.63
C ALA A 49 17.55 4.43 10.71
N ILE A 50 18.85 4.50 10.38
CA ILE A 50 19.95 4.34 11.34
C ILE A 50 19.86 5.43 12.43
N LYS A 51 19.63 6.68 12.04
CA LYS A 51 19.49 7.79 12.99
C LYS A 51 18.32 7.57 13.95
N LYS A 52 17.12 7.21 13.45
CA LYS A 52 15.94 6.94 14.28
C LYS A 52 16.15 5.77 15.24
N ARG A 53 16.81 4.70 14.79
CA ARG A 53 17.17 3.57 15.67
C ARG A 53 18.12 4.01 16.80
N ASP A 54 19.12 4.83 16.48
CA ASP A 54 20.10 5.29 17.47
C ASP A 54 19.48 6.31 18.45
N GLU A 55 18.53 7.12 17.99
CA GLU A 55 17.74 8.06 18.80
C GLU A 55 16.82 7.30 19.77
N SER A 56 16.04 6.33 19.26
CA SER A 56 15.21 5.44 20.10
C SER A 56 16.04 4.64 21.13
N LYS A 57 17.28 4.27 20.78
CA LYS A 57 18.19 3.63 21.72
C LYS A 57 18.62 4.56 22.86
N ARG A 58 18.92 5.83 22.56
CA ARG A 58 19.24 6.84 23.60
C ARG A 58 18.04 7.09 24.50
N GLU A 59 16.84 7.26 23.94
CA GLU A 59 15.61 7.46 24.72
C GLU A 59 15.34 6.29 25.68
N ARG A 60 15.53 5.04 25.24
CA ARG A 60 15.43 3.87 26.13
C ARG A 60 16.50 3.86 27.22
N ASP A 61 17.74 4.21 26.90
CA ASP A 61 18.82 4.25 27.88
C ASP A 61 18.61 5.38 28.92
N GLU A 62 18.00 6.50 28.51
CA GLU A 62 17.58 7.59 29.40
C GLU A 62 16.40 7.19 30.28
N ALA A 63 15.36 6.56 29.71
CA ALA A 63 14.22 6.04 30.48
C ALA A 63 14.65 4.97 31.50
N LEU A 64 15.65 4.14 31.17
CA LEU A 64 16.22 3.18 32.12
C LEU A 64 16.95 3.87 33.28
N LYS A 65 17.69 4.95 33.00
CA LYS A 65 18.35 5.75 34.06
C LYS A 65 17.32 6.47 34.93
N GLU A 66 16.26 7.00 34.36
CA GLU A 66 15.15 7.60 35.13
C GLU A 66 14.46 6.56 36.00
N LYS A 67 14.17 5.37 35.48
CA LYS A 67 13.60 4.25 36.26
C LYS A 67 14.52 3.82 37.40
N GLU A 68 15.83 3.76 37.18
CA GLU A 68 16.82 3.46 38.23
C GLU A 68 16.84 4.55 39.31
N ASN A 69 16.76 5.83 38.90
CA ASN A 69 16.70 6.96 39.82
C ASN A 69 15.40 6.97 40.64
N LEU A 70 14.25 6.72 40.01
CA LEU A 70 12.95 6.58 40.69
C LEU A 70 12.94 5.37 41.65
N SER A 71 13.62 4.28 41.28
CA SER A 71 13.79 3.12 42.16
C SER A 71 14.63 3.48 43.40
N LYS A 72 15.72 4.24 43.23
CA LYS A 72 16.53 4.75 44.36
C LYS A 72 15.76 5.74 45.22
N GLU A 73 14.96 6.61 44.61
CA GLU A 73 14.11 7.56 45.30
C GLU A 73 13.02 6.83 46.11
N LEU A 74 12.36 5.82 45.53
CA LEU A 74 11.40 4.97 46.23
C LEU A 74 12.04 4.22 47.41
N GLU A 75 13.27 3.72 47.25
CA GLU A 75 14.01 3.08 48.35
C GLU A 75 14.35 4.10 49.47
N SER A 76 14.70 5.34 49.10
CA SER A 76 14.94 6.43 50.07
C SER A 76 13.66 6.90 50.77
N VAL A 77 12.53 6.91 50.07
CA VAL A 77 11.20 7.21 50.62
C VAL A 77 10.75 6.08 51.54
N SER A 78 11.04 4.82 51.21
CA SER A 78 10.78 3.68 52.09
C SER A 78 11.59 3.79 53.38
N LYS A 79 12.89 4.13 53.29
CA LYS A 79 13.73 4.39 54.47
C LYS A 79 13.23 5.58 55.28
N GLY A 80 12.78 6.65 54.61
CA GLY A 80 12.14 7.80 55.24
C GLY A 80 10.84 7.43 55.95
N LYS A 81 10.02 6.56 55.37
CA LYS A 81 8.77 6.05 55.97
C LYS A 81 9.05 5.19 57.20
N ASP A 82 10.09 4.35 57.16
CA ASP A 82 10.51 3.55 58.32
C ASP A 82 11.08 4.43 59.45
N GLU A 83 11.79 5.50 59.11
CA GLU A 83 12.23 6.52 60.08
C GLU A 83 11.06 7.34 60.63
N VAL A 84 10.06 7.65 59.82
CA VAL A 84 8.83 8.33 60.26
C VAL A 84 7.99 7.41 61.17
N LEU A 85 7.91 6.11 60.88
CA LEU A 85 7.27 5.12 61.74
C LEU A 85 8.00 5.00 63.08
N LYS A 86 9.34 4.97 63.09
CA LYS A 86 10.13 5.02 64.34
C LYS A 86 9.90 6.32 65.11
N LYS A 87 9.86 7.47 64.43
CA LYS A 87 9.55 8.76 65.04
C LYS A 87 8.11 8.84 65.55
N LEU A 88 7.16 8.14 64.91
CA LEU A 88 5.76 8.05 65.34
C LEU A 88 5.64 7.16 66.58
N ASP A 89 6.35 6.03 66.65
CA ASP A 89 6.42 5.18 67.83
C ASP A 89 7.13 5.88 69.01
N GLU A 90 8.17 6.68 68.75
CA GLU A 90 8.77 7.59 69.74
C GLU A 90 7.82 8.73 70.13
N ALA A 91 7.03 9.26 69.21
CA ALA A 91 6.01 10.27 69.47
C ALA A 91 4.84 9.73 70.31
N VAL A 92 4.47 8.46 70.12
CA VAL A 92 3.45 7.78 70.93
C VAL A 92 3.97 7.50 72.33
N ARG A 93 5.23 7.05 72.47
CA ARG A 93 5.90 6.92 73.78
C ARG A 93 6.09 8.26 74.49
N SER A 94 6.40 9.34 73.75
CA SER A 94 6.53 10.68 74.31
C SER A 94 5.18 11.34 74.61
N ARG A 95 4.10 11.00 73.90
CA ARG A 95 2.71 11.38 74.25
C ARG A 95 2.26 10.74 75.56
N ASP A 96 2.61 9.47 75.76
CA ASP A 96 2.33 8.76 77.00
C ASP A 96 3.21 9.30 78.16
N GLY A 97 4.40 9.84 77.85
CA GLY A 97 5.21 10.68 78.74
C GLY A 97 4.64 12.10 78.97
N LEU A 98 4.05 12.74 77.97
CA LEU A 98 3.42 14.07 78.05
C LEU A 98 2.20 14.08 78.97
N LYS A 99 1.55 12.93 79.12
CA LYS A 99 0.51 12.72 80.13
C LYS A 99 1.07 12.79 81.56
N ALA A 100 2.32 12.39 81.77
CA ALA A 100 3.06 12.61 83.01
C ALA A 100 3.64 14.05 83.10
N GLU A 101 3.92 14.70 81.97
CA GLU A 101 4.35 16.11 81.93
C GLU A 101 3.23 17.15 82.01
N ILE A 102 1.96 16.77 81.90
CA ILE A 102 0.83 17.64 82.30
C ILE A 102 0.91 17.96 83.80
N GLU A 103 1.52 17.08 84.58
CA GLU A 103 1.88 17.31 85.98
C GLU A 103 3.13 18.24 86.09
N THR A 104 4.06 18.11 85.14
CA THR A 104 5.17 19.04 84.91
C THR A 104 4.73 20.37 84.25
N SER A 105 3.47 20.53 83.85
CA SER A 105 2.98 21.73 83.15
C SER A 105 2.82 22.95 84.07
N SER A 106 2.84 22.73 85.39
CA SER A 106 3.12 23.79 86.36
C SER A 106 4.55 24.35 86.24
N HIS A 107 5.53 23.52 85.85
CA HIS A 107 6.89 23.94 85.54
C HIS A 107 6.99 24.65 84.17
N MET A 108 6.02 24.43 83.27
CA MET A 108 6.01 25.02 81.93
C MET A 108 5.61 26.51 81.87
N LEU A 109 5.08 27.10 82.95
CA LEU A 109 4.90 28.56 83.04
C LEU A 109 6.26 29.30 83.02
N VAL A 110 7.29 28.71 83.62
CA VAL A 110 8.67 29.22 83.58
C VAL A 110 9.27 29.06 82.17
N SER A 111 8.94 27.97 81.47
CA SER A 111 9.33 27.73 80.07
C SER A 111 8.60 28.66 79.06
N GLY A 112 7.46 29.25 79.44
CA GLY A 112 6.73 30.21 78.61
C GLY A 112 7.55 31.47 78.27
N ILE A 113 8.41 31.91 79.19
CA ILE A 113 9.33 33.03 79.00
C ILE A 113 10.48 32.69 78.03
N GLU A 114 10.97 31.44 78.04
CA GLU A 114 12.02 30.97 77.13
C GLU A 114 11.50 30.70 75.71
N LYS A 115 10.24 30.27 75.55
CA LYS A 115 9.61 30.00 74.25
C LYS A 115 9.35 31.25 73.41
N ILE A 116 9.16 32.41 74.04
CA ILE A 116 9.12 33.71 73.34
C ILE A 116 10.53 34.09 72.87
N SER A 117 11.57 33.75 73.64
CA SER A 117 12.98 33.99 73.28
C SER A 117 13.48 33.12 72.12
N GLY A 118 12.96 31.89 71.97
CA GLY A 118 13.34 30.95 70.90
C GLY A 118 12.57 31.11 69.58
N LYS A 119 11.32 31.60 69.59
CA LYS A 119 10.59 31.89 68.33
C LYS A 119 11.09 33.13 67.60
N VAL A 120 11.86 33.97 68.29
CA VAL A 120 12.51 35.17 67.73
C VAL A 120 13.91 34.85 67.18
N SER A 121 14.54 33.74 67.57
CA SER A 121 15.91 33.39 67.14
C SER A 121 16.01 32.76 65.74
N SER A 122 14.93 32.24 65.16
CA SER A 122 14.93 31.68 63.80
C SER A 122 14.87 32.74 62.69
N PHE A 123 14.52 33.98 63.04
CA PHE A 123 14.42 35.09 62.10
C PHE A 123 15.69 35.96 62.05
N LYS A 124 16.50 35.89 63.11
CA LYS A 124 17.89 36.37 63.23
C LYS A 124 18.41 35.96 64.60
N ASN A 125 19.69 35.61 64.72
CA ASN A 125 20.33 35.42 66.03
C ASN A 125 20.49 36.77 66.75
N PHE A 126 19.45 37.21 67.48
CA PHE A 126 19.56 38.31 68.45
C PHE A 126 20.45 37.95 69.65
N SER A 127 21.02 36.74 69.64
CA SER A 127 21.79 36.06 70.69
C SER A 127 23.27 36.46 70.76
N ASN A 128 23.81 37.27 69.85
CA ASN A 128 25.20 37.70 69.92
C ASN A 128 25.39 38.87 70.91
N GLY A 129 25.27 38.53 72.20
CA GLY A 129 25.93 39.19 73.32
C GLY A 129 25.35 40.55 73.77
N GLY A 130 24.37 40.54 74.68
CA GLY A 130 24.14 41.73 75.52
C GLY A 130 22.72 42.03 76.00
N GLY A 131 21.89 41.04 76.37
CA GLY A 131 20.62 41.31 77.08
C GLY A 131 19.66 42.26 76.33
N LEU A 132 18.64 42.78 77.04
CA LEU A 132 17.74 43.81 76.51
C LEU A 132 18.54 45.11 76.26
N PRO A 133 18.35 45.81 75.13
CA PRO A 133 19.02 47.08 74.86
C PRO A 133 18.80 48.05 76.03
N LYS A 134 19.86 48.39 76.77
CA LYS A 134 19.75 49.30 77.93
C LYS A 134 19.82 50.74 77.45
N SER A 135 18.91 51.58 77.94
CA SER A 135 19.04 53.03 77.77
C SER A 135 19.92 53.60 78.86
N GLN A 136 20.84 54.49 78.49
CA GLN A 136 21.66 55.22 79.45
C GLN A 136 20.87 56.34 80.18
N LYS A 137 19.66 56.66 79.71
CA LYS A 137 18.78 57.70 80.28
C LYS A 137 17.76 57.17 81.30
N TYR A 138 17.52 55.85 81.33
CA TYR A 138 16.51 55.23 82.19
C TYR A 138 17.15 54.15 83.06
N THR A 139 16.81 54.09 84.34
CA THR A 139 17.29 53.08 85.30
C THR A 139 16.11 52.25 85.84
N GLY A 140 16.39 51.08 86.43
CA GLY A 140 15.36 50.19 86.95
C GLY A 140 14.36 49.73 85.89
N LEU A 141 13.06 49.72 86.24
CA LEU A 141 11.98 49.21 85.39
C LEU A 141 11.82 49.97 84.06
N ALA A 142 12.08 51.28 84.04
CA ALA A 142 11.98 52.09 82.82
C ALA A 142 13.04 51.72 81.75
N SER A 143 14.22 51.29 82.18
CA SER A 143 15.28 50.79 81.27
C SER A 143 14.87 49.46 80.62
N VAL A 144 14.23 48.59 81.40
CA VAL A 144 13.69 47.30 80.93
C VAL A 144 12.58 47.53 79.90
N ALA A 145 11.64 48.44 80.19
CA ALA A 145 10.57 48.80 79.26
C ALA A 145 11.12 49.34 77.92
N TYR A 146 12.11 50.24 77.97
CA TYR A 146 12.78 50.74 76.76
C TYR A 146 13.43 49.61 75.95
N GLY A 147 14.16 48.70 76.60
CA GLY A 147 14.81 47.58 75.92
C GLY A 147 13.80 46.62 75.29
N VAL A 148 12.65 46.39 75.93
CA VAL A 148 11.57 45.57 75.38
C VAL A 148 10.97 46.24 74.16
N ILE A 149 10.67 47.54 74.22
CA ILE A 149 10.12 48.30 73.10
C ILE A 149 11.10 48.30 71.91
N LYS A 150 12.39 48.59 72.17
CA LYS A 150 13.41 48.63 71.11
C LYS A 150 13.59 47.26 70.45
N ARG A 151 13.69 46.18 71.23
CA ARG A 151 13.78 44.82 70.68
C ARG A 151 12.52 44.43 69.90
N THR A 152 11.34 44.79 70.41
CA THR A 152 10.07 44.54 69.69
C THR A 152 10.05 45.26 68.36
N HIS A 153 10.55 46.50 68.29
CA HIS A 153 10.68 47.25 67.05
C HIS A 153 11.65 46.58 66.06
N GLU A 154 12.82 46.15 66.52
CA GLU A 154 13.80 45.41 65.70
C GLU A 154 13.21 44.09 65.16
N ILE A 155 12.40 43.37 65.95
CA ILE A 155 11.69 42.17 65.52
C ILE A 155 10.65 42.50 64.45
N VAL A 156 9.85 43.55 64.65
CA VAL A 156 8.85 43.99 63.66
C VAL A 156 9.52 44.40 62.36
N GLU A 157 10.63 45.15 62.40
CA GLU A 157 11.38 45.52 61.19
C GLU A 157 11.93 44.30 60.45
N GLU A 158 12.45 43.30 61.14
CA GLU A 158 12.96 42.08 60.50
C GLU A 158 11.81 41.22 59.94
N LEU A 159 10.67 41.14 60.64
CA LEU A 159 9.46 40.49 60.12
C LEU A 159 8.93 41.19 58.86
N VAL A 160 8.89 42.53 58.85
CA VAL A 160 8.50 43.31 57.67
C VAL A 160 9.47 43.06 56.52
N LYS A 161 10.78 43.05 56.76
CA LYS A 161 11.78 42.72 55.73
C LYS A 161 11.56 41.34 55.14
N GLN A 162 11.22 40.35 55.95
CA GLN A 162 10.94 38.99 55.46
C GLN A 162 9.62 38.89 54.70
N ILE A 163 8.59 39.61 55.13
CA ILE A 163 7.34 39.73 54.38
C ILE A 163 7.63 40.36 53.01
N ASP A 164 8.45 41.40 52.96
CA ASP A 164 8.83 42.07 51.72
C ASP A 164 9.66 41.16 50.80
N THR A 165 10.64 40.41 51.33
CA THR A 165 11.41 39.45 50.51
C THR A 165 10.55 38.30 50.00
N THR A 166 9.63 37.79 50.84
CA THR A 166 8.67 36.76 50.44
C THR A 166 7.66 37.27 49.41
N ALA A 167 7.22 38.53 49.54
CA ALA A 167 6.35 39.17 48.56
C ALA A 167 7.07 39.38 47.23
N LYS A 168 8.34 39.79 47.25
CA LYS A 168 9.19 39.91 46.06
C LYS A 168 9.38 38.57 45.37
N SER A 169 9.80 37.52 46.08
CA SER A 169 10.00 36.19 45.48
C SER A 169 8.72 35.61 44.91
N ARG A 170 7.56 35.82 45.56
CA ARG A 170 6.25 35.42 45.03
C ARG A 170 5.90 36.21 43.76
N ASN A 171 6.18 37.50 43.71
CA ASN A 171 5.90 38.31 42.52
C ASN A 171 6.82 37.91 41.35
N GLU A 172 8.10 37.63 41.62
CA GLU A 172 9.03 37.08 40.63
C GLU A 172 8.56 35.72 40.10
N ALA A 173 8.06 34.83 40.96
CA ALA A 173 7.49 33.55 40.54
C ALA A 173 6.23 33.71 39.67
N ARG A 174 5.39 34.72 39.96
CA ARG A 174 4.23 35.06 39.11
C ARG A 174 4.67 35.57 37.75
N GLU A 175 5.67 36.45 37.71
CA GLU A 175 6.19 36.99 36.44
C GLU A 175 6.82 35.88 35.58
N GLN A 176 7.57 34.95 36.18
CA GLN A 176 8.09 33.78 35.47
C GLN A 176 6.97 32.87 34.94
N MET A 177 5.93 32.64 35.75
CA MET A 177 4.76 31.86 35.32
C MET A 177 4.03 32.56 34.16
N ASP A 178 3.86 33.88 34.22
CA ASP A 178 3.23 34.66 33.15
C ASP A 178 4.07 34.61 31.86
N GLN A 179 5.40 34.70 31.95
CA GLN A 179 6.30 34.51 30.81
C GLN A 179 6.14 33.13 30.16
N ARG A 180 6.12 32.06 30.97
CA ARG A 180 5.87 30.70 30.47
C ARG A 180 4.48 30.56 29.85
N ASN A 181 3.46 31.19 30.41
CA ASN A 181 2.12 31.19 29.84
C ASN A 181 2.09 31.86 28.46
N TYR A 182 2.84 32.94 28.25
CA TYR A 182 2.97 33.57 26.93
C TYR A 182 3.73 32.66 25.94
N GLU A 183 4.81 32.01 26.36
CA GLU A 183 5.53 31.04 25.53
C GLU A 183 4.61 29.89 25.08
N ILE A 184 3.87 29.29 26.01
CA ILE A 184 2.90 28.23 25.72
C ILE A 184 1.83 28.73 24.74
N ALA A 185 1.31 29.95 24.91
CA ALA A 185 0.31 30.50 24.00
C ALA A 185 0.83 30.66 22.56
N ILE A 186 2.10 31.05 22.41
CA ILE A 186 2.75 31.15 21.10
C ILE A 186 2.91 29.76 20.48
N GLU A 187 3.41 28.78 21.24
CA GLU A 187 3.58 27.40 20.78
C GLU A 187 2.24 26.80 20.35
N VAL A 188 1.18 26.98 21.16
CA VAL A 188 -0.18 26.52 20.83
C VAL A 188 -0.66 27.18 19.54
N SER A 189 -0.47 28.50 19.37
CA SER A 189 -0.86 29.21 18.14
C SER A 189 -0.13 28.67 16.91
N GLN A 190 1.15 28.33 17.04
CA GLN A 190 1.93 27.72 15.96
C GLN A 190 1.42 26.32 15.62
N LEU A 191 1.12 25.48 16.63
CA LEU A 191 0.54 24.16 16.44
C LEU A 191 -0.85 24.24 15.79
N GLU A 192 -1.69 25.20 16.18
CA GLU A 192 -3.01 25.40 15.57
C GLU A 192 -2.90 25.78 14.08
N SER A 193 -1.91 26.59 13.72
CA SER A 193 -1.60 26.95 12.34
C SER A 193 -1.14 25.73 11.53
N THR A 194 -0.21 24.92 12.06
CA THR A 194 0.25 23.71 11.36
C THR A 194 -0.86 22.68 11.20
N ILE A 195 -1.69 22.47 12.22
CA ILE A 195 -2.88 21.60 12.13
C ILE A 195 -3.85 22.12 11.06
N SER A 196 -4.06 23.43 10.98
CA SER A 196 -4.95 24.02 9.97
C SER A 196 -4.43 23.81 8.55
N ASN A 197 -3.13 23.98 8.32
CA ASN A 197 -2.50 23.71 7.02
C ASN A 197 -2.59 22.23 6.66
N LEU A 198 -2.29 21.32 7.59
CA LEU A 198 -2.40 19.87 7.36
C LEU A 198 -3.85 19.46 7.03
N ARG A 199 -4.85 20.08 7.68
CA ARG A 199 -6.26 19.83 7.36
C ARG A 199 -6.62 20.27 5.93
N LEU A 200 -6.09 21.41 5.48
CA LEU A 200 -6.29 21.86 4.10
C LEU A 200 -5.63 20.90 3.10
N GLU A 201 -4.39 20.48 3.33
CA GLU A 201 -3.70 19.51 2.48
C GLU A 201 -4.44 18.16 2.42
N VAL A 202 -4.98 17.69 3.53
CA VAL A 202 -5.79 16.46 3.57
C VAL A 202 -7.08 16.63 2.76
N ALA A 203 -7.75 17.78 2.86
CA ALA A 203 -8.95 18.05 2.08
C ALA A 203 -8.65 18.12 0.57
N GLU A 204 -7.55 18.76 0.18
CA GLU A 204 -7.10 18.80 -1.21
C GLU A 204 -6.77 17.40 -1.75
N LYS A 205 -6.00 16.62 -0.99
CA LYS A 205 -5.68 15.23 -1.37
C LYS A 205 -6.92 14.35 -1.44
N ALA A 206 -7.90 14.54 -0.54
CA ALA A 206 -9.16 13.81 -0.60
C ALA A 206 -9.93 14.12 -1.91
N SER A 207 -9.99 15.40 -2.32
CA SER A 207 -10.63 15.77 -3.58
C SER A 207 -9.92 15.19 -4.81
N LEU A 208 -8.58 15.12 -4.79
CA LEU A 208 -7.80 14.49 -5.85
C LEU A 208 -8.08 12.98 -5.93
N VAL A 209 -8.22 12.30 -4.79
CA VAL A 209 -8.56 10.88 -4.74
C VAL A 209 -9.97 10.65 -5.33
N ASP A 210 -10.96 11.46 -4.95
CA ASP A 210 -12.31 11.38 -5.50
C ASP A 210 -12.33 11.58 -7.03
N ASP A 211 -11.49 12.49 -7.55
CA ASP A 211 -11.32 12.71 -8.99
C ASP A 211 -10.70 11.50 -9.69
N LEU A 212 -9.63 10.94 -9.11
CA LEU A 212 -8.97 9.74 -9.65
C LEU A 212 -9.89 8.52 -9.63
N GLU A 213 -10.67 8.31 -8.56
CA GLU A 213 -11.64 7.23 -8.46
C GLU A 213 -12.70 7.32 -9.56
N ARG A 214 -13.16 8.54 -9.87
CA ARG A 214 -14.11 8.79 -10.95
C ARG A 214 -13.52 8.45 -12.31
N ASP A 215 -12.29 8.88 -12.57
CA ASP A 215 -11.58 8.59 -13.82
C ASP A 215 -11.34 7.09 -13.99
N VAL A 216 -10.93 6.40 -12.93
CA VAL A 216 -10.77 4.93 -12.92
C VAL A 216 -12.11 4.26 -13.24
N SER A 217 -13.21 4.68 -12.60
CA SER A 217 -14.55 4.14 -12.87
C SER A 217 -14.97 4.33 -14.33
N GLU A 218 -14.65 5.49 -14.93
CA GLU A 218 -14.93 5.73 -16.35
C GLU A 218 -14.07 4.83 -17.26
N LYS A 219 -12.77 4.71 -16.98
CA LYS A 219 -11.88 3.83 -17.73
C LYS A 219 -12.30 2.37 -17.63
N ASP A 220 -12.74 1.91 -16.46
CA ASP A 220 -13.27 0.56 -16.25
C ASP A 220 -14.54 0.30 -17.07
N LYS A 221 -15.46 1.27 -17.16
CA LYS A 221 -16.65 1.16 -18.02
C LYS A 221 -16.27 1.06 -19.50
N ARG A 222 -15.29 1.87 -19.94
CA ARG A 222 -14.77 1.81 -21.31
C ARG A 222 -14.08 0.48 -21.60
N LEU A 223 -13.28 -0.03 -20.67
CA LEU A 223 -12.60 -1.33 -20.77
C LEU A 223 -13.62 -2.46 -20.90
N LYS A 224 -14.61 -2.53 -20.01
CA LYS A 224 -15.70 -3.52 -20.09
C LYS A 224 -16.44 -3.46 -21.44
N THR A 225 -16.65 -2.25 -21.97
CA THR A 225 -17.27 -2.09 -23.29
C THR A 225 -16.40 -2.64 -24.41
N MET A 226 -15.08 -2.42 -24.37
CA MET A 226 -14.15 -2.98 -25.35
C MET A 226 -14.05 -4.50 -25.21
N GLU A 227 -13.97 -5.02 -23.99
CA GLU A 227 -13.94 -6.45 -23.69
C GLU A 227 -15.19 -7.16 -24.24
N MET A 228 -16.38 -6.59 -24.02
CA MET A 228 -17.62 -7.11 -24.61
C MET A 228 -17.58 -7.15 -26.14
N LYS A 229 -17.01 -6.13 -26.80
CA LYS A 229 -16.87 -6.10 -28.27
C LYS A 229 -15.90 -7.16 -28.77
N ILE A 230 -14.77 -7.34 -28.07
CA ILE A 230 -13.77 -8.36 -28.39
C ILE A 230 -14.38 -9.76 -28.26
N VAL A 231 -15.07 -10.04 -27.15
CA VAL A 231 -15.77 -11.30 -26.91
C VAL A 231 -16.85 -11.54 -27.97
N ALA A 232 -17.60 -10.50 -28.36
CA ALA A 232 -18.62 -10.60 -29.41
C ALA A 232 -18.03 -10.88 -30.81
N GLN A 233 -16.79 -10.47 -31.08
CA GLN A 233 -16.10 -10.72 -32.37
C GLN A 233 -15.46 -12.12 -32.45
N ARG A 234 -15.13 -12.74 -31.32
CA ARG A 234 -14.55 -14.10 -31.27
C ARG A 234 -15.30 -15.14 -32.13
N PRO A 235 -16.63 -15.31 -32.05
CA PRO A 235 -17.33 -16.30 -32.87
C PRO A 235 -17.25 -15.99 -34.37
N LEU A 236 -17.30 -14.71 -34.78
CA LEU A 236 -17.20 -14.33 -36.19
C LEU A 236 -15.84 -14.73 -36.79
N LEU A 237 -14.77 -14.60 -36.00
CA LEU A 237 -13.43 -15.00 -36.41
C LEU A 237 -13.29 -16.53 -36.51
N MET A 238 -13.91 -17.27 -35.59
CA MET A 238 -13.95 -18.74 -35.66
C MET A 238 -14.69 -19.20 -36.92
N ASP A 239 -15.82 -18.56 -37.25
CA ASP A 239 -16.58 -18.83 -38.47
C ASP A 239 -15.74 -18.54 -39.72
N GLN A 240 -15.04 -17.39 -39.76
CA GLN A 240 -14.15 -17.02 -40.86
C GLN A 240 -13.03 -18.04 -41.06
N LEU A 241 -12.36 -18.44 -39.97
CA LEU A 241 -11.26 -19.40 -40.03
C LEU A 241 -11.75 -20.80 -40.46
N SER A 242 -12.96 -21.19 -40.05
CA SER A 242 -13.62 -22.42 -40.53
C SER A 242 -13.90 -22.38 -42.03
N LEU A 243 -14.27 -21.22 -42.57
CA LEU A 243 -14.53 -21.04 -44.00
C LEU A 243 -13.23 -21.06 -44.80
N VAL A 244 -12.18 -20.41 -44.29
CA VAL A 244 -10.83 -20.43 -44.87
C VAL A 244 -10.32 -21.87 -44.99
N SER A 245 -10.40 -22.66 -43.92
CA SER A 245 -10.01 -24.08 -43.96
C SER A 245 -10.81 -24.86 -45.03
N LYS A 246 -12.15 -24.70 -45.09
CA LYS A 246 -12.98 -25.36 -46.11
C LYS A 246 -12.60 -24.97 -47.55
N ILE A 247 -12.35 -23.69 -47.83
CA ILE A 247 -11.98 -23.22 -49.16
C ILE A 247 -10.59 -23.75 -49.55
N HIS A 248 -9.64 -23.70 -48.61
CA HIS A 248 -8.30 -24.22 -48.81
C HIS A 248 -8.32 -25.72 -49.14
N ASP A 249 -9.09 -26.52 -48.40
CA ASP A 249 -9.25 -27.96 -48.64
C ASP A 249 -9.88 -28.23 -50.02
N GLN A 250 -10.89 -27.45 -50.41
CA GLN A 250 -11.52 -27.55 -51.73
C GLN A 250 -10.55 -27.21 -52.87
N LEU A 251 -9.77 -26.14 -52.74
CA LEU A 251 -8.78 -25.75 -53.74
C LEU A 251 -7.69 -26.81 -53.88
N ASN A 252 -7.21 -27.38 -52.76
CA ASN A 252 -6.24 -28.47 -52.80
C ASN A 252 -6.79 -29.69 -53.55
N GLU A 253 -8.07 -30.02 -53.36
CA GLU A 253 -8.70 -31.10 -54.11
C GLU A 253 -8.78 -30.80 -55.61
N VAL A 254 -9.10 -29.56 -56.00
CA VAL A 254 -9.06 -29.14 -57.40
C VAL A 254 -7.65 -29.24 -57.98
N VAL A 255 -6.62 -28.82 -57.23
CA VAL A 255 -5.22 -28.99 -57.66
C VAL A 255 -4.92 -30.46 -57.94
N LYS A 256 -5.31 -31.39 -57.05
CA LYS A 256 -5.09 -32.83 -57.26
C LYS A 256 -5.76 -33.34 -58.54
N ILE A 257 -7.00 -32.91 -58.80
CA ILE A 257 -7.74 -33.32 -60.02
C ILE A 257 -7.02 -32.82 -61.28
N VAL A 258 -6.53 -31.58 -61.28
CA VAL A 258 -5.90 -30.96 -62.45
C VAL A 258 -4.48 -31.51 -62.69
N ASP A 259 -3.72 -31.79 -61.63
CA ASP A 259 -2.30 -32.16 -61.73
C ASP A 259 -2.06 -33.64 -62.03
N GLY A 260 -3.06 -34.51 -61.81
CA GLY A 260 -3.01 -35.95 -62.12
C GLY A 260 -1.99 -36.78 -61.32
N ASN A 261 -1.05 -36.14 -60.63
CA ASN A 261 -0.03 -36.75 -59.79
C ASN A 261 -0.38 -36.56 -58.31
N SER A 262 -0.27 -37.65 -57.54
CA SER A 262 -0.48 -37.68 -56.10
C SER A 262 0.66 -36.95 -55.37
N SER A 263 0.65 -35.62 -55.38
CA SER A 263 1.52 -34.85 -54.50
C SER A 263 0.92 -34.82 -53.10
N GLU A 264 1.80 -35.06 -52.13
CA GLU A 264 1.49 -35.29 -50.73
C GLU A 264 0.78 -34.11 -50.07
N GLN A 265 -0.09 -34.47 -49.13
CA GLN A 265 -1.09 -33.64 -48.47
C GLN A 265 -0.46 -32.43 -47.77
N SER A 266 -0.77 -31.21 -48.22
CA SER A 266 -0.71 -30.04 -47.33
C SER A 266 -1.90 -30.12 -46.39
N GLU A 267 -1.66 -30.63 -45.19
CA GLU A 267 -2.60 -30.64 -44.09
C GLU A 267 -3.04 -29.21 -43.76
N SER A 268 -4.35 -29.01 -43.62
CA SER A 268 -4.99 -27.71 -43.38
C SER A 268 -4.47 -27.10 -42.07
N PHE A 269 -3.51 -26.17 -42.16
CA PHE A 269 -2.83 -25.59 -40.99
C PHE A 269 -3.69 -24.55 -40.24
N PHE A 270 -4.85 -24.16 -40.79
CA PHE A 270 -5.63 -23.00 -40.34
C PHE A 270 -6.81 -23.42 -39.47
N MET A 271 -6.53 -23.95 -38.28
CA MET A 271 -7.58 -24.41 -37.36
C MET A 271 -7.97 -23.33 -36.33
N PRO A 272 -9.28 -23.17 -36.02
CA PRO A 272 -9.72 -22.23 -35.01
C PRO A 272 -9.28 -22.61 -33.58
N GLN A 273 -8.66 -21.66 -32.87
CA GLN A 273 -8.20 -21.85 -31.49
C GLN A 273 -9.08 -21.02 -30.52
N GLU A 274 -9.71 -21.65 -29.53
CA GLU A 274 -10.73 -20.97 -28.71
C GLU A 274 -10.21 -19.81 -27.84
N THR A 275 -8.91 -19.76 -27.55
CA THR A 275 -8.35 -18.88 -26.51
C THR A 275 -7.60 -17.66 -27.03
N ASP A 276 -6.87 -17.76 -28.14
CA ASP A 276 -6.02 -16.67 -28.66
C ASP A 276 -6.64 -16.01 -29.90
N MET A 277 -7.25 -14.84 -29.71
CA MET A 277 -7.83 -14.06 -30.81
C MET A 277 -6.78 -13.48 -31.75
N GLU A 278 -5.59 -13.15 -31.25
CA GLU A 278 -4.55 -12.55 -32.07
C GLU A 278 -3.93 -13.62 -32.98
N GLU A 279 -3.69 -14.82 -32.43
CA GLU A 279 -3.29 -15.99 -33.20
C GLU A 279 -4.34 -16.39 -34.23
N ASN A 280 -5.64 -16.37 -33.88
CA ASN A 280 -6.71 -16.63 -34.84
C ASN A 280 -6.76 -15.58 -35.98
N ILE A 281 -6.53 -14.30 -35.69
CA ILE A 281 -6.45 -13.25 -36.73
C ILE A 281 -5.27 -13.53 -37.66
N ARG A 282 -4.10 -13.85 -37.10
CA ARG A 282 -2.91 -14.22 -37.88
C ARG A 282 -3.13 -15.48 -38.72
N ALA A 283 -3.72 -16.52 -38.15
CA ALA A 283 -4.04 -17.76 -38.84
C ALA A 283 -5.06 -17.53 -39.97
N SER A 284 -6.07 -16.69 -39.75
CA SER A 284 -7.02 -16.33 -40.80
C SER A 284 -6.36 -15.56 -41.94
N LEU A 285 -5.46 -14.63 -41.63
CA LEU A 285 -4.73 -13.88 -42.66
C LEU A 285 -3.85 -14.81 -43.49
N ALA A 286 -3.02 -15.63 -42.83
CA ALA A 286 -2.16 -16.60 -43.49
C ALA A 286 -2.96 -17.61 -44.34
N GLY A 287 -4.12 -18.04 -43.85
CA GLY A 287 -5.00 -18.93 -44.60
C GLY A 287 -5.63 -18.26 -45.82
N MET A 288 -6.00 -16.98 -45.73
CA MET A 288 -6.48 -16.21 -46.89
C MET A 288 -5.37 -16.00 -47.94
N GLU A 289 -4.14 -15.70 -47.51
CA GLU A 289 -2.97 -15.59 -48.40
C GLU A 289 -2.68 -16.93 -49.10
N SER A 290 -2.74 -18.03 -48.35
CA SER A 290 -2.58 -19.38 -48.89
C SER A 290 -3.65 -19.72 -49.93
N ILE A 291 -4.93 -19.44 -49.65
CA ILE A 291 -6.04 -19.59 -50.61
C ILE A 291 -5.77 -18.80 -51.88
N PHE A 292 -5.29 -17.56 -51.77
CA PHE A 292 -4.99 -16.73 -52.92
C PHE A 292 -3.90 -17.34 -53.81
N GLU A 293 -2.80 -17.80 -53.21
CA GLU A 293 -1.73 -18.46 -53.97
C GLU A 293 -2.18 -19.81 -54.55
N LEU A 294 -2.94 -20.62 -53.81
CA LEU A 294 -3.54 -21.86 -54.33
C LEU A 294 -4.44 -21.57 -55.53
N THR A 295 -5.28 -20.53 -55.45
CA THR A 295 -6.18 -20.13 -56.53
C THR A 295 -5.39 -19.75 -57.78
N LYS A 296 -4.28 -19.03 -57.63
CA LYS A 296 -3.37 -18.68 -58.73
C LYS A 296 -2.76 -19.92 -59.37
N VAL A 297 -2.32 -20.89 -58.57
CA VAL A 297 -1.80 -22.17 -59.04
C VAL A 297 -2.87 -22.97 -59.78
N VAL A 298 -4.08 -23.12 -59.20
CA VAL A 298 -5.23 -23.78 -59.82
C VAL A 298 -5.56 -23.15 -61.17
N SER A 299 -5.62 -21.82 -61.23
CA SER A 299 -5.90 -21.08 -62.47
C SER A 299 -4.85 -21.36 -63.53
N GLY A 300 -3.56 -21.29 -63.18
CA GLY A 300 -2.46 -21.55 -64.11
C GLY A 300 -2.49 -22.99 -64.66
N LYS A 301 -2.66 -23.98 -63.78
CA LYS A 301 -2.72 -25.40 -64.17
C LYS A 301 -3.96 -25.72 -65.01
N THR A 302 -5.11 -25.14 -64.64
CA THR A 302 -6.35 -25.33 -65.41
C THR A 302 -6.22 -24.73 -66.81
N GLN A 303 -5.61 -23.54 -66.91
CA GLN A 303 -5.35 -22.91 -68.20
C GLN A 303 -4.42 -23.77 -69.07
N SER A 304 -3.31 -24.28 -68.53
CA SER A 304 -2.41 -25.15 -69.29
C SER A 304 -3.09 -26.46 -69.73
N LEU A 305 -3.92 -27.06 -68.87
CA LEU A 305 -4.69 -28.27 -69.22
C LEU A 305 -5.71 -28.00 -70.32
N VAL A 306 -6.41 -26.85 -70.27
CA VAL A 306 -7.36 -26.42 -71.31
C VAL A 306 -6.64 -26.16 -72.62
N GLU A 307 -5.49 -25.48 -72.60
CA GLU A 307 -4.66 -25.23 -73.77
C GLU A 307 -4.19 -26.55 -74.40
N GLU A 308 -3.68 -27.49 -73.61
CA GLU A 308 -3.30 -28.83 -74.06
C GLU A 308 -4.46 -29.56 -74.73
N LYS A 309 -5.64 -29.62 -74.07
CA LYS A 309 -6.82 -30.27 -74.62
C LYS A 309 -7.34 -29.56 -75.88
N SER A 310 -7.22 -28.25 -75.97
CA SER A 310 -7.60 -27.50 -77.16
C SER A 310 -6.73 -27.84 -78.37
N HIS A 311 -5.41 -28.00 -78.16
CA HIS A 311 -4.49 -28.46 -79.20
C HIS A 311 -4.79 -29.89 -79.64
N GLU A 312 -5.10 -30.78 -78.69
CA GLU A 312 -5.49 -32.16 -78.98
C GLU A 312 -6.81 -32.22 -79.79
N VAL A 313 -7.82 -31.45 -79.39
CA VAL A 313 -9.10 -31.33 -80.12
C VAL A 313 -8.89 -30.76 -81.52
N LYS A 314 -8.02 -29.74 -81.67
CA LYS A 314 -7.70 -29.17 -82.99
C LYS A 314 -7.04 -30.21 -83.89
N LYS A 315 -6.07 -30.97 -83.37
CA LYS A 315 -5.41 -32.06 -84.10
C LYS A 315 -6.41 -33.14 -84.51
N LEU A 316 -7.29 -33.57 -83.61
CA LEU A 316 -8.35 -34.54 -83.91
C LEU A 316 -9.32 -33.98 -84.96
N SER A 317 -9.75 -32.72 -84.86
CA SER A 317 -10.61 -32.07 -85.84
C SER A 317 -9.97 -32.01 -87.24
N GLU A 318 -8.67 -31.73 -87.33
CA GLU A 318 -7.92 -31.75 -88.58
C GLU A 318 -7.91 -33.17 -89.19
N THR A 319 -7.66 -34.21 -88.37
CA THR A 319 -7.69 -35.61 -88.84
C THR A 319 -9.09 -36.03 -89.30
N VAL A 320 -10.15 -35.67 -88.57
CA VAL A 320 -11.54 -35.92 -88.98
C VAL A 320 -11.86 -35.20 -90.27
N GLY A 321 -11.42 -33.95 -90.43
CA GLY A 321 -11.58 -33.19 -91.67
C GLY A 321 -10.92 -33.86 -92.88
N LEU A 322 -9.72 -34.42 -92.71
CA LEU A 322 -9.04 -35.22 -93.75
C LEU A 322 -9.85 -36.48 -94.10
N LEU A 323 -10.27 -37.25 -93.11
CA LEU A 323 -11.06 -38.47 -93.31
C LEU A 323 -12.42 -38.19 -93.98
N VAL A 324 -13.07 -37.05 -93.67
CA VAL A 324 -14.31 -36.63 -94.34
C VAL A 324 -14.05 -36.32 -95.82
N LYS A 325 -12.96 -35.61 -96.14
CA LYS A 325 -12.57 -35.34 -97.54
C LYS A 325 -12.26 -36.63 -98.30
N GLU A 326 -11.54 -37.57 -97.69
CA GLU A 326 -11.28 -38.89 -98.28
C GLU A 326 -12.58 -39.66 -98.53
N LYS A 327 -13.49 -39.68 -97.55
CA LYS A 327 -14.82 -40.28 -97.71
C LYS A 327 -15.60 -39.65 -98.86
N GLU A 328 -15.60 -38.33 -98.99
CA GLU A 328 -16.25 -37.63 -100.10
C GLU A 328 -15.61 -37.97 -101.45
N HIS A 329 -14.28 -38.02 -101.51
CA HIS A 329 -13.54 -38.44 -102.70
C HIS A 329 -13.88 -39.89 -103.10
N ILE A 330 -13.83 -40.83 -102.16
CA ILE A 330 -14.25 -42.22 -102.36
C ILE A 330 -15.72 -42.26 -102.80
N GLY A 331 -16.59 -41.46 -102.19
CA GLY A 331 -18.00 -41.36 -102.56
C GLY A 331 -18.24 -40.84 -103.98
N THR A 332 -17.47 -39.85 -104.44
CA THR A 332 -17.52 -39.38 -105.84
C THR A 332 -16.98 -40.40 -106.82
N LEU A 333 -15.88 -41.10 -106.47
CA LEU A 333 -15.35 -42.22 -107.25
C LEU A 333 -16.38 -43.34 -107.39
N LEU A 334 -17.04 -43.74 -106.30
CA LEU A 334 -18.10 -44.75 -106.31
C LEU A 334 -19.31 -44.31 -107.14
N ARG A 335 -19.78 -43.07 -106.98
CA ARG A 335 -20.87 -42.53 -107.82
C ARG A 335 -20.47 -42.48 -109.30
N SER A 336 -19.23 -42.12 -109.61
CA SER A 336 -18.70 -42.11 -110.99
C SER A 336 -18.58 -43.53 -111.56
N ALA A 337 -18.12 -44.50 -110.77
CA ALA A 337 -18.06 -45.91 -111.16
C ALA A 337 -19.45 -46.52 -111.37
N LEU A 338 -20.41 -46.21 -110.49
CA LEU A 338 -21.81 -46.61 -110.64
C LEU A 338 -22.48 -45.92 -111.84
N SER A 339 -22.19 -44.65 -112.09
CA SER A 339 -22.72 -43.92 -113.26
C SER A 339 -22.14 -44.47 -114.57
N LYS A 340 -20.83 -44.81 -114.61
CA LYS A 340 -20.21 -45.53 -115.74
C LYS A 340 -20.83 -46.91 -115.95
N ARG A 341 -21.14 -47.64 -114.87
CA ARG A 341 -21.88 -48.92 -114.94
C ARG A 341 -23.29 -48.73 -115.49
N MET A 342 -24.00 -47.69 -115.08
CA MET A 342 -25.38 -47.41 -115.52
C MET A 342 -25.45 -46.93 -116.98
N ILE A 343 -24.45 -46.16 -117.43
CA ILE A 343 -24.25 -45.79 -118.85
C ILE A 343 -23.87 -47.03 -119.67
N SER A 344 -23.09 -47.95 -119.09
CA SER A 344 -22.77 -49.26 -119.68
C SER A 344 -23.95 -50.25 -119.72
N GLU A 345 -24.95 -50.10 -118.84
CA GLU A 345 -26.17 -50.94 -118.82
C GLU A 345 -27.28 -50.39 -119.74
N GLN A 346 -27.23 -49.13 -120.20
CA GLN A 346 -28.29 -48.51 -121.03
C GLN A 346 -27.95 -48.32 -122.52
N SER A 347 -26.71 -48.50 -122.97
CA SER A 347 -26.39 -48.57 -124.41
C SER A 347 -26.35 -50.02 -124.91
N SER A 348 -27.55 -50.56 -125.10
CA SER A 348 -27.94 -51.51 -126.16
C SER A 348 -26.94 -52.60 -126.57
N GLN A 349 -27.26 -53.83 -126.13
CA GLN A 349 -27.67 -54.93 -127.01
C GLN A 349 -26.81 -55.19 -128.27
N LYS A 350 -26.17 -56.37 -128.25
CA LYS A 350 -25.77 -57.19 -129.41
C LYS A 350 -24.50 -56.74 -130.15
N SER A 351 -23.37 -57.35 -129.76
CA SER A 351 -22.52 -58.16 -130.65
C SER A 351 -21.12 -58.27 -130.05
N GLU A 352 -20.79 -59.49 -129.62
CA GLU A 352 -19.47 -60.12 -129.67
C GLU A 352 -18.22 -59.25 -129.44
N MET A 353 -17.57 -59.46 -128.29
CA MET A 353 -16.20 -59.97 -128.30
C MET A 353 -15.79 -60.34 -126.86
N PHE A 354 -15.67 -61.65 -126.65
CA PHE A 354 -14.81 -62.19 -125.60
C PHE A 354 -13.37 -61.69 -125.80
N GLN A 355 -12.61 -61.69 -124.70
CA GLN A 355 -11.13 -61.65 -124.62
C GLN A 355 -10.50 -60.34 -124.09
N ALA A 356 -10.87 -59.92 -122.87
CA ALA A 356 -10.04 -59.01 -122.06
C ALA A 356 -10.37 -59.06 -120.55
N ALA A 357 -10.74 -60.22 -120.00
CA ALA A 357 -11.15 -60.35 -118.59
C ALA A 357 -10.43 -61.47 -117.82
N GLU A 358 -9.28 -61.96 -118.32
CA GLU A 358 -8.53 -63.02 -117.63
C GLU A 358 -7.02 -62.77 -117.51
N ASN A 359 -6.51 -61.57 -117.84
CA ASN A 359 -5.10 -61.24 -117.61
C ASN A 359 -4.94 -59.80 -117.12
N GLY A 360 -4.81 -59.66 -115.81
CA GLY A 360 -4.51 -58.40 -115.12
C GLY A 360 -4.26 -58.59 -113.62
N LEU A 361 -3.88 -59.80 -113.21
CA LEU A 361 -3.54 -60.16 -111.84
C LEU A 361 -2.15 -60.81 -111.88
N ARG A 362 -1.12 -59.96 -112.00
CA ARG A 362 0.30 -60.24 -111.73
C ARG A 362 1.10 -59.02 -112.18
N ASP A 363 1.11 -57.97 -111.36
CA ASP A 363 2.32 -57.19 -111.15
C ASP A 363 2.23 -56.41 -109.85
N VAL A 364 3.37 -56.24 -109.18
CA VAL A 364 3.57 -55.63 -107.85
C VAL A 364 3.23 -56.53 -106.65
N GLY A 365 3.97 -57.64 -106.55
CA GLY A 365 4.36 -58.19 -105.26
C GLY A 365 5.68 -57.57 -104.83
N ILE A 366 5.70 -56.82 -103.73
CA ILE A 366 6.93 -56.46 -103.02
C ILE A 366 6.75 -56.86 -101.56
N ASP A 367 7.08 -58.12 -101.28
CA ASP A 367 7.73 -58.51 -100.03
C ASP A 367 9.20 -58.04 -100.11
N PHE A 368 9.84 -57.73 -98.98
CA PHE A 368 11.08 -58.41 -98.58
C PHE A 368 11.55 -57.99 -97.19
N LYS A 369 11.50 -58.98 -96.29
CA LYS A 369 12.23 -59.05 -95.04
C LYS A 369 13.72 -59.36 -95.30
N SER A 370 14.49 -59.14 -94.23
CA SER A 370 15.73 -59.81 -93.78
C SER A 370 17.11 -59.38 -94.31
N LYS A 371 17.85 -58.74 -93.39
CA LYS A 371 19.10 -59.19 -92.71
C LYS A 371 20.22 -59.87 -93.53
N ALA A 372 21.44 -59.41 -93.18
CA ALA A 372 22.72 -60.15 -93.05
C ALA A 372 23.39 -60.52 -94.39
N GLN A 373 24.71 -60.60 -94.56
CA GLN A 373 25.92 -60.32 -93.78
C GLN A 373 27.11 -60.67 -94.71
N GLU A 374 28.25 -60.00 -94.52
CA GLU A 374 29.64 -60.40 -94.84
C GLU A 374 30.10 -61.03 -96.18
N SER A 375 31.24 -60.47 -96.61
CA SER A 375 32.51 -61.15 -96.97
C SER A 375 32.94 -61.23 -98.45
N LEU A 376 34.13 -60.63 -98.66
CA LEU A 376 35.33 -61.06 -99.38
C LEU A 376 35.30 -61.54 -100.84
N GLY A 377 36.30 -61.04 -101.59
CA GLY A 377 36.85 -61.59 -102.86
C GLY A 377 36.92 -60.49 -103.92
N ASP A 378 38.00 -59.70 -104.04
CA ASP A 378 39.33 -59.95 -104.60
C ASP A 378 39.40 -59.89 -106.15
N SER A 379 40.28 -58.99 -106.63
CA SER A 379 40.92 -58.84 -107.96
C SER A 379 40.00 -58.70 -109.21
N GLN A 380 40.23 -57.84 -110.21
CA GLN A 380 41.45 -57.30 -110.81
C GLN A 380 41.12 -56.21 -111.87
N ASP A 381 42.01 -55.23 -112.10
CA ASP A 381 42.25 -54.41 -113.33
C ASP A 381 41.11 -53.50 -113.88
N ASP A 382 41.30 -52.27 -114.36
CA ASP A 382 42.47 -51.52 -114.82
C ASP A 382 42.10 -50.01 -114.91
N HIS A 383 43.13 -49.17 -114.86
CA HIS A 383 43.25 -47.80 -115.37
C HIS A 383 42.91 -46.57 -114.50
N SER A 384 43.95 -45.73 -114.46
CA SER A 384 44.05 -44.27 -114.28
C SER A 384 44.27 -43.71 -112.87
N THR A 385 45.54 -43.41 -112.66
CA THR A 385 46.21 -42.64 -111.63
C THR A 385 45.69 -41.20 -111.52
N GLU A 386 44.76 -40.93 -110.60
CA GLU A 386 44.46 -39.56 -110.14
C GLU A 386 43.83 -39.50 -108.72
N GLU A 387 43.62 -40.64 -108.04
CA GLU A 387 43.00 -40.68 -106.70
C GLU A 387 43.97 -40.44 -105.53
N ASN A 388 45.29 -40.45 -105.75
CA ASN A 388 46.29 -40.30 -104.68
C ASN A 388 46.36 -38.88 -104.08
N GLU A 389 46.05 -37.85 -104.87
CA GLU A 389 46.00 -36.47 -104.35
C GLU A 389 44.71 -36.21 -103.59
N ILE A 390 43.58 -36.78 -104.04
CA ILE A 390 42.27 -36.65 -103.39
C ILE A 390 42.25 -37.42 -102.07
N TYR A 391 42.85 -38.62 -101.98
CA TYR A 391 42.96 -39.37 -100.72
C TYR A 391 43.92 -38.71 -99.71
N SER A 392 45.00 -38.09 -100.18
CA SER A 392 45.93 -37.34 -99.32
C SER A 392 45.30 -36.04 -98.82
N LEU A 393 44.55 -35.33 -99.68
CA LEU A 393 43.78 -34.15 -99.29
C LEU A 393 42.62 -34.51 -98.34
N ALA A 394 41.95 -35.63 -98.58
CA ALA A 394 40.88 -36.14 -97.71
C ALA A 394 41.42 -36.59 -96.34
N SER A 395 42.58 -37.25 -96.29
CA SER A 395 43.22 -37.67 -95.04
C SER A 395 43.74 -36.48 -94.24
N THR A 396 44.30 -35.46 -94.90
CA THR A 396 44.70 -34.21 -94.23
C THR A 396 43.49 -33.41 -93.75
N LEU A 397 42.40 -33.33 -94.54
CA LEU A 397 41.15 -32.70 -94.11
C LEU A 397 40.51 -33.46 -92.94
N GLU A 398 40.48 -34.79 -92.99
CA GLU A 398 39.97 -35.64 -91.90
C GLU A 398 40.77 -35.45 -90.62
N ASN A 399 42.11 -35.38 -90.71
CA ASN A 399 42.96 -35.11 -89.56
C ASN A 399 42.76 -33.70 -89.00
N ILE A 400 42.56 -32.70 -89.86
CA ILE A 400 42.23 -31.32 -89.44
C ILE A 400 40.85 -31.27 -88.77
N VAL A 401 39.86 -32.00 -89.30
CA VAL A 401 38.51 -32.08 -88.71
C VAL A 401 38.51 -32.83 -87.38
N LYS A 402 39.26 -33.93 -87.26
CA LYS A 402 39.42 -34.63 -85.97
C LYS A 402 40.16 -33.76 -84.95
N ALA A 403 41.20 -33.04 -85.37
CA ALA A 403 41.91 -32.11 -84.51
C ALA A 403 41.02 -30.93 -84.07
N SER A 404 40.17 -30.40 -84.95
CA SER A 404 39.23 -29.33 -84.62
C SER A 404 38.08 -29.81 -83.73
N GLN A 405 37.54 -31.00 -83.97
CA GLN A 405 36.53 -31.63 -83.10
C GLN A 405 37.08 -31.88 -81.69
N LEU A 406 38.31 -32.41 -81.57
CA LEU A 406 38.96 -32.57 -80.27
C LEU A 406 39.17 -31.22 -79.57
N LYS A 407 39.55 -30.18 -80.32
CA LYS A 407 39.70 -28.84 -79.76
C LYS A 407 38.37 -28.23 -79.31
N ILE A 408 37.29 -28.47 -80.04
CA ILE A 408 35.94 -28.04 -79.66
C ILE A 408 35.51 -28.75 -78.36
N VAL A 409 35.71 -30.06 -78.25
CA VAL A 409 35.40 -30.83 -77.03
C VAL A 409 36.27 -30.38 -75.85
N GLU A 410 37.56 -30.13 -76.06
CA GLU A 410 38.47 -29.63 -75.03
C GLU A 410 38.07 -28.23 -74.54
N LEU A 411 37.64 -27.34 -75.45
CA LEU A 411 37.14 -26.01 -75.09
C LEU A 411 35.79 -26.08 -74.36
N GLN A 412 34.88 -26.96 -74.79
CA GLN A 412 33.59 -27.21 -74.11
C GLN A 412 33.82 -27.74 -72.68
N HIS A 413 34.70 -28.72 -72.51
CA HIS A 413 35.08 -29.23 -71.18
C HIS A 413 35.77 -28.17 -70.32
N SER A 414 36.64 -27.33 -70.90
CA SER A 414 37.28 -26.23 -70.17
C SER A 414 36.26 -25.21 -69.66
N GLU A 415 35.27 -24.87 -70.49
CA GLU A 415 34.20 -23.95 -70.11
C GLU A 415 33.26 -24.55 -69.05
N GLU A 416 32.88 -25.82 -69.19
CA GLU A 416 32.09 -26.55 -68.19
C GLU A 416 32.82 -26.67 -66.85
N ILE A 417 34.11 -27.03 -66.85
CA ILE A 417 34.95 -27.07 -65.65
C ILE A 417 35.03 -25.67 -65.01
N SER A 418 35.13 -24.61 -65.81
CA SER A 418 35.15 -23.24 -65.30
C SER A 418 33.82 -22.82 -64.67
N SER A 419 32.69 -23.25 -65.23
CA SER A 419 31.34 -22.99 -64.71
C SER A 419 31.06 -23.76 -63.42
N LEU A 420 31.37 -25.06 -63.40
CA LEU A 420 31.25 -25.91 -62.22
C LEU A 420 32.16 -25.42 -61.09
N ARG A 421 33.38 -24.96 -61.41
CA ARG A 421 34.28 -24.37 -60.41
C ARG A 421 33.71 -23.10 -59.80
N LYS A 422 33.12 -22.22 -60.62
CA LYS A 422 32.42 -21.02 -60.12
C LYS A 422 31.24 -21.37 -59.22
N GLN A 423 30.46 -22.40 -59.56
CA GLN A 423 29.35 -22.88 -58.74
C GLN A 423 29.82 -23.51 -57.42
N LEU A 424 30.93 -24.27 -57.45
CA LEU A 424 31.53 -24.81 -56.23
C LEU A 424 32.07 -23.70 -55.32
N ASP A 425 32.71 -22.69 -55.91
CA ASP A 425 33.23 -21.53 -55.17
C ASP A 425 32.09 -20.69 -54.57
N SER A 426 30.95 -20.53 -55.26
CA SER A 426 29.79 -19.81 -54.71
C SER A 426 29.13 -20.61 -53.58
N GLN A 427 28.94 -21.92 -53.74
CA GLN A 427 28.43 -22.80 -52.68
C GLN A 427 29.35 -22.82 -51.46
N THR A 428 30.67 -22.83 -51.66
CA THR A 428 31.65 -22.78 -50.57
C THR A 428 31.56 -21.46 -49.79
N LYS A 429 31.38 -20.32 -50.49
CA LYS A 429 31.19 -19.02 -49.85
C LYS A 429 29.89 -18.95 -49.06
N GLU A 430 28.79 -19.48 -49.61
CA GLU A 430 27.49 -19.55 -48.94
C GLU A 430 27.55 -20.45 -47.69
N LEU A 431 28.20 -21.60 -47.78
CA LEU A 431 28.40 -22.50 -46.64
C LEU A 431 29.23 -21.83 -45.54
N ASN A 432 30.31 -21.13 -45.89
CA ASN A 432 31.11 -20.35 -44.94
C ASN A 432 30.34 -19.17 -44.31
N GLN A 433 29.37 -18.59 -45.01
CA GLN A 433 28.49 -17.57 -44.45
C GLN A 433 27.47 -18.17 -43.47
N ARG A 434 26.82 -19.29 -43.85
CA ARG A 434 25.91 -20.01 -42.94
C ARG A 434 26.62 -20.51 -41.69
N MET A 435 27.85 -21.01 -41.82
CA MET A 435 28.66 -21.47 -40.70
C MET A 435 28.96 -20.34 -39.71
N ARG A 436 29.32 -19.14 -40.20
CA ARG A 436 29.49 -17.95 -39.35
C ARG A 436 28.19 -17.54 -38.65
N GLN A 437 27.06 -17.56 -39.36
CA GLN A 437 25.75 -17.27 -38.75
C GLN A 437 25.38 -18.27 -37.65
N ILE A 438 25.68 -19.56 -37.84
CA ILE A 438 25.47 -20.59 -36.82
C ILE A 438 26.35 -20.33 -35.59
N GLU A 439 27.61 -19.95 -35.76
CA GLU A 439 28.49 -19.59 -34.65
C GLU A 439 27.99 -18.35 -33.89
N GLU A 440 27.56 -17.31 -34.60
CA GLU A 440 26.96 -16.12 -33.98
C GLU A 440 25.68 -16.44 -33.20
N LEU A 441 24.82 -17.33 -33.74
CA LEU A 441 23.60 -17.76 -33.05
C LEU A 441 23.92 -18.58 -31.79
N LYS A 442 24.91 -19.48 -31.86
CA LYS A 442 25.35 -20.25 -30.69
C LYS A 442 25.92 -19.36 -29.58
N GLU A 443 26.67 -18.32 -29.95
CA GLU A 443 27.20 -17.38 -28.97
C GLU A 443 26.08 -16.53 -28.34
N LYS A 444 25.09 -16.10 -29.14
CA LYS A 444 23.90 -15.42 -28.62
C LYS A 444 23.10 -16.32 -27.69
N GLU A 445 22.94 -17.60 -28.00
CA GLU A 445 22.31 -18.58 -27.13
C GLU A 445 23.08 -18.76 -25.82
N ARG A 446 24.41 -18.85 -25.87
CA ARG A 446 25.27 -18.94 -24.68
C ARG A 446 25.08 -17.72 -23.77
N ILE A 447 25.15 -16.52 -24.33
CA ILE A 447 24.96 -15.27 -23.58
C ILE A 447 23.54 -15.18 -23.00
N ALA A 448 22.52 -15.59 -23.78
CA ALA A 448 21.14 -15.60 -23.30
C ALA A 448 20.96 -16.58 -22.13
N ASN A 449 21.57 -17.76 -22.18
CA ASN A 449 21.53 -18.73 -21.08
C ASN A 449 22.23 -18.20 -19.83
N GLU A 450 23.41 -17.58 -19.96
CA GLU A 450 24.11 -16.94 -18.83
C GLU A 450 23.28 -15.79 -18.21
N ASN A 451 22.61 -15.00 -19.05
CA ASN A 451 21.70 -13.95 -18.56
C ASN A 451 20.49 -14.52 -17.82
N VAL A 452 19.88 -15.60 -18.33
CA VAL A 452 18.76 -16.28 -17.67
C VAL A 452 19.21 -16.87 -16.34
N GLU A 453 20.37 -17.53 -16.28
CA GLU A 453 20.94 -18.06 -15.03
C GLU A 453 21.17 -16.94 -14.01
N GLY A 454 21.73 -15.80 -14.42
CA GLY A 454 21.89 -14.63 -13.56
C GLY A 454 20.55 -14.12 -13.01
N LEU A 455 19.55 -13.96 -13.88
CA LEU A 455 18.20 -13.55 -13.47
C LEU A 455 17.56 -14.56 -12.51
N MET A 456 17.74 -15.87 -12.70
CA MET A 456 17.25 -16.87 -11.76
C MET A 456 17.90 -16.74 -10.38
N THR A 457 19.21 -16.45 -10.32
CA THR A 457 19.89 -16.23 -9.04
C THR A 457 19.42 -14.97 -8.34
N ASP A 458 19.15 -13.89 -9.08
CA ASP A 458 18.60 -12.65 -8.54
C ASP A 458 17.17 -12.83 -8.04
N ILE A 459 16.34 -13.60 -8.76
CA ILE A 459 14.98 -13.97 -8.35
C ILE A 459 15.03 -14.75 -7.03
N ALA A 460 15.88 -15.78 -6.93
CA ALA A 460 16.01 -16.58 -5.71
C ALA A 460 16.46 -15.71 -4.51
N ALA A 461 17.41 -14.79 -4.72
CA ALA A 461 17.86 -13.87 -3.68
C ALA A 461 16.74 -12.91 -3.23
N ALA A 462 15.94 -12.41 -4.18
CA ALA A 462 14.79 -11.56 -3.88
C ALA A 462 13.68 -12.32 -3.13
N GLU A 463 13.41 -13.57 -3.49
CA GLU A 463 12.46 -14.44 -2.80
C GLU A 463 12.88 -14.69 -1.34
N GLU A 464 14.16 -14.99 -1.08
CA GLU A 464 14.69 -15.11 0.28
C GLU A 464 14.54 -13.80 1.08
N GLU A 465 14.77 -12.65 0.45
CA GLU A 465 14.59 -11.35 1.11
C GLU A 465 13.12 -11.10 1.45
N ILE A 466 12.20 -11.40 0.53
CA ILE A 466 10.74 -11.32 0.78
C ILE A 466 10.35 -12.19 1.97
N GLU A 467 10.87 -13.42 2.06
CA GLU A 467 10.61 -14.29 3.21
C GLU A 467 11.12 -13.69 4.53
N ARG A 468 12.32 -13.09 4.53
CA ARG A 468 12.87 -12.41 5.72
C ARG A 468 12.00 -11.22 6.15
N TRP A 469 11.57 -10.38 5.21
CA TRP A 469 10.67 -9.25 5.49
C TRP A 469 9.32 -9.73 6.00
N LYS A 470 8.79 -10.81 5.45
CA LYS A 470 7.54 -11.41 5.92
C LYS A 470 7.64 -11.89 7.36
N VAL A 471 8.70 -12.62 7.71
CA VAL A 471 8.94 -13.09 9.09
C VAL A 471 9.11 -11.92 10.05
N ALA A 472 9.83 -10.86 9.65
CA ALA A 472 10.00 -9.66 10.47
C ALA A 472 8.65 -8.95 10.71
N ALA A 473 7.82 -8.82 9.68
CA ALA A 473 6.48 -8.22 9.79
C ALA A 473 5.54 -9.04 10.69
N GLU A 474 5.58 -10.38 10.61
CA GLU A 474 4.81 -11.26 11.49
C GLU A 474 5.26 -11.13 12.95
N GLN A 475 6.57 -11.02 13.21
CA GLN A 475 7.10 -10.79 14.56
C GLN A 475 6.72 -9.41 15.11
N GLU A 476 6.75 -8.37 14.27
CA GLU A 476 6.34 -7.02 14.67
C GLU A 476 4.84 -6.96 14.96
N ALA A 477 4.01 -7.63 14.15
CA ALA A 477 2.58 -7.76 14.40
C ALA A 477 2.29 -8.51 15.71
N ALA A 478 3.02 -9.61 15.97
CA ALA A 478 2.89 -10.36 17.23
C ALA A 478 3.32 -9.53 18.46
N ALA A 479 4.41 -8.76 18.35
CA ALA A 479 4.85 -7.84 19.38
C ALA A 479 3.82 -6.72 19.61
N GLY A 480 3.26 -6.16 18.54
CA GLY A 480 2.17 -5.18 18.60
C GLY A 480 0.94 -5.73 19.33
N GLY A 481 0.52 -6.95 19.00
CA GLY A 481 -0.60 -7.62 19.68
C GLY A 481 -0.37 -7.86 21.17
N ALA A 482 0.86 -8.21 21.59
CA ALA A 482 1.21 -8.37 23.00
C ALA A 482 1.11 -7.04 23.77
N VAL A 483 1.59 -5.94 23.17
CA VAL A 483 1.49 -4.60 23.74
C VAL A 483 0.04 -4.13 23.85
N GLU A 484 -0.79 -4.40 22.83
CA GLU A 484 -2.23 -4.13 22.90
C GLU A 484 -2.92 -4.89 24.03
N GLN A 485 -2.55 -6.16 24.25
CA GLN A 485 -3.06 -6.98 25.34
C GLN A 485 -2.66 -6.42 26.73
N ASP A 486 -1.43 -5.93 26.86
CA ASP A 486 -0.97 -5.27 28.08
C ASP A 486 -1.74 -3.97 28.35
N PHE A 487 -1.97 -3.15 27.32
CA PHE A 487 -2.76 -1.93 27.45
C PHE A 487 -4.23 -2.22 27.79
N THR A 488 -4.83 -3.24 27.20
CA THR A 488 -6.21 -3.64 27.56
C THR A 488 -6.30 -4.13 29.00
N SER A 489 -5.28 -4.85 29.48
CA SER A 489 -5.20 -5.28 30.89
C SER A 489 -5.05 -4.08 31.83
N GLN A 490 -4.18 -3.13 31.52
CA GLN A 490 -4.02 -1.89 32.29
C GLN A 490 -5.30 -1.05 32.30
N LEU A 491 -5.99 -0.93 31.16
CA LEU A 491 -7.27 -0.23 31.07
C LEU A 491 -8.36 -0.91 31.91
N HIS A 492 -8.35 -2.24 32.01
CA HIS A 492 -9.28 -2.95 32.87
C HIS A 492 -9.03 -2.61 34.35
N VAL A 493 -7.77 -2.67 34.80
CA VAL A 493 -7.38 -2.32 36.18
C VAL A 493 -7.74 -0.87 36.50
N LEU A 494 -7.41 0.08 35.62
CA LEU A 494 -7.76 1.49 35.84
C LEU A 494 -9.28 1.74 35.86
N LYS A 495 -10.06 0.99 35.08
CA LYS A 495 -11.52 1.06 35.14
C LYS A 495 -12.05 0.53 36.47
N GLU A 496 -11.48 -0.55 36.97
CA GLU A 496 -11.85 -1.12 38.27
C GLU A 496 -11.53 -0.14 39.41
N GLU A 497 -10.31 0.41 39.44
CA GLU A 497 -9.90 1.43 40.41
C GLU A 497 -10.79 2.69 40.35
N LEU A 498 -11.19 3.11 39.14
CA LEU A 498 -12.11 4.23 38.95
C LEU A 498 -13.50 3.94 39.55
N GLU A 499 -14.03 2.74 39.34
CA GLU A 499 -15.32 2.35 39.92
C GLU A 499 -15.25 2.20 41.45
N GLU A 500 -14.15 1.69 41.99
CA GLU A 500 -13.91 1.66 43.43
C GLU A 500 -13.84 3.07 44.03
N ALA A 501 -13.10 3.99 43.39
CA ALA A 501 -13.01 5.38 43.83
C ALA A 501 -14.37 6.09 43.78
N LYS A 502 -15.16 5.87 42.72
CA LYS A 502 -16.54 6.37 42.63
C LYS A 502 -17.41 5.85 43.77
N GLN A 503 -17.28 4.57 44.11
CA GLN A 503 -18.04 3.98 45.20
C GLN A 503 -17.62 4.56 46.56
N ALA A 504 -16.32 4.74 46.79
CA ALA A 504 -15.79 5.39 48.00
C ALA A 504 -16.28 6.84 48.15
N ILE A 505 -16.33 7.60 47.04
CA ILE A 505 -16.89 8.97 47.02
C ILE A 505 -18.36 8.93 47.44
N LYS A 506 -19.19 8.07 46.82
CA LYS A 506 -20.61 7.94 47.19
C LYS A 506 -20.81 7.61 48.68
N GLU A 507 -19.97 6.77 49.26
CA GLU A 507 -20.01 6.45 50.69
C GLU A 507 -19.60 7.63 51.56
N SER A 508 -18.59 8.39 51.15
CA SER A 508 -18.17 9.60 51.85
C SER A 508 -19.23 10.71 51.81
N GLU A 509 -19.92 10.87 50.68
CA GLU A 509 -21.05 11.80 50.53
C GLU A 509 -22.21 11.42 51.44
N LYS A 510 -22.56 10.13 51.55
CA LYS A 510 -23.57 9.66 52.52
C LYS A 510 -23.18 9.99 53.96
N LYS A 511 -21.91 9.76 54.33
CA LYS A 511 -21.39 10.11 55.67
C LYS A 511 -21.42 11.62 55.92
N LEU A 512 -21.12 12.41 54.90
CA LEU A 512 -21.17 13.87 54.97
C LEU A 512 -22.62 14.34 55.18
N LYS A 513 -23.59 13.84 54.40
CA LYS A 513 -25.02 14.15 54.57
C LYS A 513 -25.52 13.82 55.97
N PHE A 514 -25.16 12.65 56.50
CA PHE A 514 -25.51 12.28 57.89
C PHE A 514 -24.93 13.27 58.92
N LYS A 515 -23.68 13.72 58.74
CA LYS A 515 -23.07 14.73 59.60
C LYS A 515 -23.73 16.10 59.45
N GLU A 516 -24.12 16.49 58.23
CA GLU A 516 -24.86 17.72 57.98
C GLU A 516 -26.23 17.70 58.66
N GLU A 517 -26.97 16.61 58.55
CA GLU A 517 -28.26 16.42 59.23
C GLU A 517 -28.09 16.45 60.76
N THR A 518 -27.07 15.79 61.28
CA THR A 518 -26.75 15.81 62.72
C THR A 518 -26.40 17.22 63.19
N ALA A 519 -25.61 17.96 62.41
CA ALA A 519 -25.26 19.35 62.71
C ALA A 519 -26.50 20.26 62.66
N ALA A 520 -27.38 20.09 61.67
CA ALA A 520 -28.64 20.81 61.55
C ALA A 520 -29.55 20.53 62.75
N ALA A 521 -29.67 19.28 63.19
CA ALA A 521 -30.43 18.90 64.39
C ALA A 521 -29.84 19.53 65.66
N ALA A 522 -28.51 19.52 65.81
CA ALA A 522 -27.83 20.15 66.95
C ALA A 522 -28.03 21.67 66.98
N MET A 523 -27.96 22.33 65.81
CA MET A 523 -28.28 23.77 65.69
C MET A 523 -29.74 24.05 66.05
N GLY A 524 -30.69 23.25 65.54
CA GLY A 524 -32.11 23.38 65.88
C GLY A 524 -32.38 23.21 67.39
N ALA A 525 -31.72 22.24 68.03
CA ALA A 525 -31.81 22.01 69.47
C ALA A 525 -31.23 23.19 70.27
N ARG A 526 -30.08 23.74 69.84
CA ARG A 526 -29.50 24.94 70.45
C ARG A 526 -30.44 26.14 70.33
N ASP A 527 -31.00 26.39 69.15
CA ASP A 527 -31.94 27.49 68.94
C ASP A 527 -33.20 27.35 69.81
N ALA A 528 -33.71 26.12 69.96
CA ALA A 528 -34.82 25.83 70.87
C ALA A 528 -34.46 26.10 72.34
N ALA A 529 -33.26 25.69 72.77
CA ALA A 529 -32.75 25.97 74.11
C ALA A 529 -32.57 27.47 74.36
N GLU A 530 -32.03 28.22 73.40
CA GLU A 530 -31.90 29.69 73.50
C GLU A 530 -33.28 30.38 73.59
N ARG A 531 -34.28 29.91 72.84
CA ARG A 531 -35.66 30.42 72.97
C ARG A 531 -36.26 30.13 74.35
N SER A 532 -36.03 28.93 74.87
CA SER A 532 -36.46 28.53 76.22
C SER A 532 -35.80 29.38 77.32
N LEU A 533 -34.48 29.63 77.20
CA LEU A 533 -33.73 30.50 78.09
C LEU A 533 -34.29 31.93 78.08
N LYS A 534 -34.52 32.50 76.89
CA LYS A 534 -35.12 33.85 76.74
C LYS A 534 -36.50 33.93 77.40
N LEU A 535 -37.32 32.87 77.30
CA LEU A 535 -38.61 32.80 77.99
C LEU A 535 -38.45 32.75 79.52
N ALA A 536 -37.48 31.99 80.02
CA ALA A 536 -37.16 31.92 81.44
C ALA A 536 -36.67 33.28 81.97
N ASP A 537 -35.77 33.96 81.25
CA ASP A 537 -35.29 35.30 81.61
C ASP A 537 -36.44 36.32 81.66
N ASN A 538 -37.34 36.30 80.67
CA ASN A 538 -38.54 37.15 80.66
C ASN A 538 -39.50 36.84 81.83
N ARG A 539 -39.61 35.59 82.26
CA ARG A 539 -40.38 35.24 83.47
C ARG A 539 -39.67 35.75 84.73
N ALA A 540 -38.35 35.63 84.79
CA ALA A 540 -37.55 36.09 85.92
C ALA A 540 -37.53 37.62 86.05
N THR A 541 -37.52 38.38 84.94
CA THR A 541 -37.68 39.84 84.96
C THR A 541 -39.05 40.24 85.50
N ARG A 542 -40.14 39.65 85.00
CA ARG A 542 -41.51 39.89 85.53
C ARG A 542 -41.64 39.56 87.02
N LEU A 543 -41.02 38.48 87.48
CA LEU A 543 -41.01 38.14 88.91
C LEU A 543 -40.24 39.18 89.72
N ARG A 544 -39.09 39.65 89.24
CA ARG A 544 -38.32 40.73 89.88
C ARG A 544 -39.11 42.03 89.96
N GLU A 545 -39.78 42.43 88.89
CA GLU A 545 -40.67 43.60 88.88
C GLU A 545 -41.78 43.45 89.94
N ARG A 546 -42.42 42.29 90.01
CA ARG A 546 -43.46 42.02 91.02
C ARG A 546 -42.92 42.04 92.45
N ILE A 547 -41.70 41.54 92.68
CA ILE A 547 -41.02 41.63 93.98
C ILE A 547 -40.73 43.09 94.32
N GLN A 548 -40.22 43.88 93.37
CA GLN A 548 -39.96 45.30 93.57
C GLN A 548 -41.25 46.07 93.88
N ASP A 549 -42.35 45.80 93.19
CA ASP A 549 -43.67 46.37 93.48
C ASP A 549 -44.19 46.00 94.87
N LEU A 550 -44.01 44.74 95.29
CA LEU A 550 -44.35 44.29 96.65
C LEU A 550 -43.47 44.98 97.69
N ASN A 551 -42.17 45.15 97.40
CA ASN A 551 -41.25 45.84 98.31
C ASN A 551 -41.62 47.32 98.46
N ARG A 552 -41.97 48.00 97.36
CA ARG A 552 -42.51 49.37 97.39
C ARG A 552 -43.77 49.46 98.25
N LYS A 553 -44.70 48.49 98.13
CA LYS A 553 -45.89 48.44 99.00
C LYS A 553 -45.55 48.21 100.48
N ILE A 554 -44.51 47.44 100.79
CA ILE A 554 -44.03 47.26 102.17
C ILE A 554 -43.45 48.57 102.70
N GLU A 555 -42.61 49.26 101.93
CA GLU A 555 -42.05 50.58 102.29
C GLU A 555 -43.17 51.63 102.48
N GLU A 556 -44.18 51.64 101.62
CA GLU A 556 -45.39 52.45 101.78
C GLU A 556 -46.18 52.10 103.06
N LEU A 557 -46.32 50.81 103.41
CA LEU A 557 -46.96 50.38 104.65
C LEU A 557 -46.14 50.71 105.90
N GLU A 558 -44.81 50.64 105.83
CA GLU A 558 -43.91 51.03 106.92
C GLU A 558 -43.95 52.55 107.16
N THR A 559 -43.91 53.35 106.10
CA THR A 559 -44.07 54.81 106.21
C THR A 559 -45.47 55.21 106.68
N HIS A 560 -46.52 54.46 106.31
CA HIS A 560 -47.88 54.68 106.81
C HIS A 560 -48.08 54.20 108.26
N ARG A 561 -47.31 53.21 108.72
CA ARG A 561 -47.24 52.75 110.12
C ARG A 561 -46.64 53.82 111.03
N ASP A 562 -45.71 54.63 110.53
CA ASP A 562 -45.09 55.72 111.30
C ASP A 562 -46.02 56.93 111.52
N MET A 563 -47.13 57.03 110.77
CA MET A 563 -48.14 58.11 110.93
C MET A 563 -49.39 57.68 111.73
N SER A 564 -49.55 56.38 112.04
CA SER A 564 -50.59 55.90 112.96
C SER A 564 -49.99 55.57 114.32
N THR A 565 -50.13 56.52 115.23
CA THR A 565 -49.76 56.41 116.64
C THR A 565 -50.36 55.18 117.33
N SER A 566 -49.56 54.61 118.23
CA SER A 566 -49.98 53.92 119.46
C SER A 566 -50.74 52.60 119.31
N ASN A 567 -50.02 51.50 119.07
CA ASN A 567 -50.26 50.32 119.90
C ASN A 567 -49.07 49.33 119.97
N ARG A 568 -48.76 49.02 121.22
CA ARG A 568 -47.88 48.01 121.82
C ARG A 568 -47.54 46.80 120.95
N ALA A 569 -46.23 46.51 120.88
CA ALA A 569 -45.58 45.39 120.23
C ALA A 569 -46.24 44.00 120.44
N ARG A 570 -46.20 43.19 119.37
CA ARG A 570 -45.82 41.78 119.45
C ARG A 570 -45.18 41.37 118.11
N TYR A 571 -43.88 41.08 118.15
CA TYR A 571 -43.21 40.28 117.12
C TYR A 571 -43.95 38.94 117.02
N VAL A 572 -44.59 38.67 115.88
CA VAL A 572 -45.04 37.32 115.53
C VAL A 572 -44.01 36.81 114.54
N CYS A 573 -43.20 35.87 115.03
CA CYS A 573 -42.33 35.04 114.22
C CYS A 573 -43.15 34.40 113.07
N TRP A 574 -42.60 34.50 111.86
CA TRP A 574 -43.19 33.98 110.63
C TRP A 574 -43.17 32.44 110.66
N PRO A 575 -44.32 31.73 110.48
CA PRO A 575 -44.33 30.28 110.35
C PRO A 575 -43.92 29.89 108.93
N TRP A 576 -42.87 29.09 108.79
CA TRP A 576 -42.35 28.55 107.52
C TRP A 576 -43.23 27.46 106.88
N GLN A 577 -44.56 27.54 107.00
CA GLN A 577 -45.50 26.49 106.54
C GLN A 577 -46.26 26.83 105.25
N LEU A 578 -45.84 27.85 104.48
CA LEU A 578 -46.49 28.22 103.21
C LEU A 578 -45.60 28.13 101.95
N LEU A 579 -44.34 27.72 102.09
CA LEU A 579 -43.48 27.39 100.96
C LEU A 579 -43.43 25.86 100.90
N GLY A 580 -44.29 25.26 100.06
CA GLY A 580 -44.39 23.81 99.86
C GLY A 580 -43.09 23.20 99.32
N ILE A 581 -42.08 23.11 100.18
CA ILE A 581 -40.82 22.41 99.95
C ILE A 581 -40.87 21.17 100.83
N ASP A 582 -41.48 20.11 100.31
CA ASP A 582 -41.32 18.78 100.85
C ASP A 582 -39.96 18.22 100.39
N PHE A 583 -38.99 18.21 101.31
CA PHE A 583 -37.73 17.50 101.11
C PHE A 583 -37.89 16.03 101.54
N VAL A 584 -38.13 15.18 100.53
CA VAL A 584 -37.67 13.80 100.31
C VAL A 584 -38.01 12.70 101.34
N GLY A 585 -38.88 11.77 100.90
CA GLY A 585 -38.59 10.33 100.99
C GLY A 585 -39.65 9.42 101.61
N GLY A 586 -40.33 8.61 100.79
CA GLY A 586 -40.85 7.30 101.22
C GLY A 586 -42.25 6.87 100.76
N ARG A 587 -42.29 6.00 99.74
CA ARG A 587 -43.26 4.92 99.40
C ARG A 587 -44.72 5.23 98.99
N ARG A 588 -44.96 4.89 97.70
CA ARG A 588 -45.85 3.83 97.14
C ARG A 588 -47.38 3.86 97.36
N ILE A 589 -48.06 3.68 96.20
CA ILE A 589 -49.35 2.96 95.94
C ILE A 589 -50.61 3.79 96.29
N GLU A 590 -51.71 3.92 95.53
CA GLU A 590 -52.34 3.38 94.29
C GLU A 590 -53.37 4.50 93.89
N SER A 591 -53.47 4.90 92.62
CA SER A 591 -54.58 4.59 91.69
C SER A 591 -55.72 5.62 91.58
N GLU A 592 -56.24 5.68 90.35
CA GLU A 592 -57.47 6.33 89.85
C GLU A 592 -57.31 7.81 89.42
N GLN A 593 -57.13 8.09 88.11
CA GLN A 593 -58.16 8.17 87.04
C GLN A 593 -59.01 9.45 87.26
N GLU A 594 -59.04 10.49 86.42
CA GLU A 594 -59.40 10.48 85.00
C GLU A 594 -59.24 11.91 84.36
N GLN A 595 -58.91 11.94 83.06
CA GLN A 595 -59.29 12.91 82.00
C GLN A 595 -58.84 14.40 82.00
N SER A 596 -57.92 14.74 81.08
CA SER A 596 -58.17 15.49 79.81
C SER A 596 -56.82 15.79 79.10
N SER A 597 -56.37 14.95 78.15
CA SER A 597 -56.51 15.10 76.68
C SER A 597 -55.84 16.33 76.04
N ASN A 598 -54.64 16.11 75.47
CA ASN A 598 -54.19 16.46 74.10
C ASN A 598 -52.66 16.23 74.04
N GLU A 599 -52.20 15.07 73.54
CA GLU A 599 -51.76 14.83 72.14
C GLU A 599 -50.60 15.77 71.75
N MET A 600 -49.40 15.28 71.41
CA MET A 600 -49.16 14.31 70.34
C MET A 600 -47.80 13.61 70.54
N GLU A 601 -47.85 12.29 70.63
CA GLU A 601 -46.73 11.39 70.38
C GLU A 601 -46.43 11.38 68.87
N LEU A 602 -45.16 11.29 68.49
CA LEU A 602 -44.77 10.56 67.28
C LEU A 602 -43.49 9.79 67.56
N ALA A 603 -43.64 8.46 67.60
CA ALA A 603 -42.56 7.50 67.53
C ALA A 603 -42.66 6.73 66.20
N GLU A 604 -41.50 6.58 65.53
CA GLU A 604 -41.07 5.48 64.64
C GLU A 604 -41.64 5.37 63.19
N PRO A 605 -41.13 4.48 62.30
CA PRO A 605 -39.73 4.23 61.86
C PRO A 605 -39.56 4.06 60.30
N LEU A 606 -38.29 4.01 59.84
CA LEU A 606 -37.70 3.45 58.59
C LEU A 606 -38.50 3.31 57.26
N LEU A 607 -37.97 3.97 56.21
CA LEU A 607 -37.56 3.35 54.92
C LEU A 607 -36.47 4.18 54.24
#